data_AF-A0A5J4FSC2-F1
#
_entry.id   AF-A0A5J4FSC2-F1
#
_cell.length_a   1.000
_cell.length_b   1.000
_cell.length_c   1.000
_cell.angle_alpha   90.00
_cell.angle_beta   90.00
_cell.angle_gamma   90.00
#
_symmetry.space_group_name_H-M   'P 1'
#
loop_
_entity.id
_entity.type
_entity.pdbx_description
1 polymer ?
#
loop_
_entity_poly.entity_id
_entity_poly.type
_entity_poly.pdbx_seq_one_letter_code
_entity_poly.pdbx_strand_id
1 'polypeptide(L)' 'MEALVIFSVIGWPQIVLIAVVILLIFGGKKIPELMRGLGSGIKEFKDASKEEEDEHKLGK' A
#
# COMPACT_ATOMS: atom_id res chain seq x y z
N MET A 1 -1.44 14.19 34.06
CA MET A 1 -0.24 13.63 33.41
C MET A 1 -0.57 12.30 32.74
N GLU A 2 -1.36 11.44 33.39
CA GLU A 2 -1.88 10.17 32.83
C GLU A 2 -2.62 10.29 31.48
N ALA A 3 -3.48 11.31 31.29
CA ALA A 3 -4.24 11.47 30.05
C ALA A 3 -3.38 11.84 28.84
N LEU A 4 -2.27 12.57 29.04
CA LEU A 4 -1.31 12.91 27.97
C LEU A 4 -0.55 11.67 27.52
N VAL A 5 -0.17 10.80 28.46
CA VAL A 5 0.46 9.51 28.17
C VAL A 5 -0.48 8.63 27.35
N ILE A 6 -1.76 8.55 27.71
CA ILE A 6 -2.76 7.79 26.95
C ILE A 6 -2.95 8.38 25.54
N PHE A 7 -3.06 9.70 25.40
CA PHE A 7 -3.20 10.34 24.07
C PHE A 7 -1.96 10.20 23.20
N SER A 8 -0.76 10.25 23.80
CA SER A 8 0.52 10.08 23.10
C SER A 8 0.77 8.62 22.70
N VAL A 9 0.28 7.66 23.48
CA VAL A 9 0.35 6.21 23.20
C VAL A 9 -0.71 5.77 22.16
N ILE A 10 -1.87 6.43 22.09
CA ILE A 10 -2.99 6.03 21.22
C ILE A 10 -2.83 6.46 19.74
N GLY A 11 -1.87 7.33 19.42
CA GLY A 11 -1.64 7.79 18.04
C GLY A 11 -0.63 6.93 17.27
N TRP A 12 0.62 7.39 17.29
CA TRP A 12 1.72 6.79 16.53
C TRP A 12 2.27 5.47 17.09
N PRO A 13 2.43 5.29 18.41
CA PRO A 13 3.02 4.08 18.97
C PRO A 13 2.21 2.81 18.70
N GLN A 14 0.88 2.88 18.73
CA GLN A 14 0.01 1.74 18.41
C GLN A 14 0.14 1.30 16.95
N ILE A 15 0.18 2.25 16.01
CA ILE A 15 0.35 1.96 14.58
C ILE A 15 1.71 1.27 14.34
N VAL A 16 2.78 1.78 14.97
CA VAL A 16 4.11 1.18 14.88
C VAL A 16 4.12 -0.22 15.49
N LEU A 17 3.49 -0.44 16.64
CA LEU A 17 3.39 -1.75 17.27
C LEU A 17 2.68 -2.77 16.35
N ILE A 18 1.54 -2.38 15.76
CA ILE A 18 0.81 -3.24 14.81
C ILE A 18 1.68 -3.54 13.58
N ALA A 19 2.33 -2.52 13.02
CA ALA A 19 3.23 -2.70 11.89
C ALA A 19 4.38 -3.67 12.21
N VAL A 20 4.97 -3.59 13.40
CA VAL A 20 6.00 -4.52 13.86
C VAL A 20 5.46 -5.95 14.00
N VAL A 21 4.27 -6.14 14.57
CA VAL A 21 3.65 -7.48 14.68
C VAL A 21 3.42 -8.09 13.30
N ILE A 22 2.88 -7.32 12.35
CA ILE A 22 2.71 -7.74 10.95
C ILE A 22 4.08 -8.05 10.33
N LEU A 23 5.09 -7.21 10.57
CA LEU A 23 6.45 -7.42 10.06
C LEU A 23 7.11 -8.69 10.62
N LEU A 24 6.80 -9.09 11.86
CA LEU A 24 7.31 -10.33 12.45
C LEU A 24 6.65 -11.56 11.85
N ILE A 25 5.34 -11.50 11.56
CA ILE A 25 4.59 -12.62 10.96
C ILE A 25 4.94 -12.78 9.48
N PHE A 26 4.92 -11.69 8.72
CA PHE A 26 5.13 -11.69 7.28
C PHE A 26 6.62 -11.54 6.89
N GLY A 27 7.46 -11.02 7.79
CA GLY A 27 8.85 -10.68 7.49
C GLY A 27 8.98 -9.33 6.76
N GLY A 28 10.11 -8.65 6.97
CA GLY A 28 10.39 -7.34 6.37
C GLY A 28 10.47 -7.32 4.84
N LYS A 29 10.60 -8.48 4.19
CA LYS A 29 10.75 -8.61 2.74
C LYS A 29 9.43 -8.88 2.00
N LYS A 30 8.42 -9.48 2.65
CA LYS A 30 7.17 -9.85 1.96
C LYS A 30 6.29 -8.65 1.66
N ILE A 31 6.23 -7.64 2.52
CA ILE A 31 5.43 -6.43 2.26
C ILE A 31 5.93 -5.70 1.00
N PRO A 32 7.24 -5.39 0.84
CA PRO A 32 7.76 -4.80 -0.38
C PRO A 32 7.57 -5.69 -1.63
N GLU A 33 7.72 -7.00 -1.49
CA GLU A 33 7.56 -7.96 -2.58
C GLU A 33 6.11 -7.98 -3.10
N LEU A 34 5.13 -8.03 -2.18
CA LEU A 34 3.71 -7.94 -2.51
C LEU A 34 3.35 -6.58 -3.11
N MET A 35 3.88 -5.48 -2.57
CA MET A 35 3.66 -4.14 -3.13
C MET A 35 4.23 -3.99 -4.54
N ARG A 36 5.41 -4.58 -4.81
CA ARG A 36 6.00 -4.58 -6.17
C ARG A 36 5.16 -5.40 -7.13
N GLY A 37 4.71 -6.60 -6.74
CA GLY A 37 3.84 -7.44 -7.56
C GLY A 37 2.51 -6.75 -7.88
N LEU A 38 1.84 -6.20 -6.86
CA LEU A 38 0.59 -5.47 -7.01
C LEU A 38 0.78 -4.19 -7.85
N GLY A 39 1.87 -3.45 -7.62
CA GLY A 39 2.20 -2.25 -8.37
C GLY A 39 2.44 -2.50 -9.85
N SER A 40 3.14 -3.58 -10.20
CA SER A 40 3.32 -4.00 -11.59
C SER A 40 1.99 -4.39 -12.23
N GLY A 41 1.15 -5.17 -11.54
CA GLY A 41 -0.16 -5.55 -12.07
C GLY A 41 -1.12 -4.37 -12.28
N ILE A 42 -1.15 -3.40 -11.34
CA ILE A 42 -1.92 -2.16 -11.50
C ILE A 42 -1.40 -1.34 -12.68
N LYS A 43 -0.07 -1.31 -12.89
CA LYS A 43 0.55 -0.59 -14.01
C LYS A 43 0.16 -1.21 -15.34
N GLU A 44 0.31 -2.53 -15.49
CA GLU A 44 -0.07 -3.27 -16.70
C GLU A 44 -1.57 -3.11 -17.00
N PHE A 45 -2.42 -3.20 -15.96
CA PHE A 45 -3.86 -2.98 -16.10
C PHE A 45 -4.16 -1.57 -16.63
N LYS A 46 -3.53 -0.54 -16.05
CA LYS A 46 -3.71 0.84 -16.48
C LYS A 46 -3.17 1.11 -17.89
N ASP A 47 -2.06 0.49 -18.26
CA ASP A 47 -1.46 0.66 -19.58
C ASP A 47 -2.36 0.03 -20.65
N ALA A 48 -2.89 -1.18 -20.42
CA ALA A 48 -3.86 -1.82 -21.30
C ALA A 48 -5.17 -1.03 -21.44
N SER A 49 -5.74 -0.54 -20.33
CA SER A 49 -6.96 0.29 -20.38
C SER A 49 -6.77 1.61 -21.13
N LYS A 50 -5.56 2.18 -21.11
CA LYS A 50 -5.26 3.40 -21.87
C LYS A 50 -5.16 3.15 -23.37
N GLU A 51 -4.57 2.04 -23.76
CA GLU A 51 -4.45 1.64 -25.17
C GLU A 51 -5.84 1.45 -25.80
N GLU A 52 -6.79 0.86 -25.05
CA GLU A 52 -8.20 0.76 -25.43
C GLU A 52 -8.90 2.14 -25.55
N GLU A 53 -8.63 3.06 -24.62
CA GLU A 53 -9.19 4.41 -24.63
C GLU A 53 -8.65 5.29 -25.78
N ASP A 54 -7.37 5.15 -26.12
CA ASP A 54 -6.70 5.91 -27.18
C ASP A 54 -7.07 5.38 -28.58
N GLU A 55 -7.26 4.06 -28.74
CA GLU A 55 -7.78 3.45 -29.97
C GLU A 55 -9.22 3.90 -30.27
N HIS A 56 -10.03 4.13 -29.24
CA HIS A 56 -11.39 4.68 -29.37
C HIS A 56 -11.41 6.18 -29.76
N LYS A 57 -10.27 6.90 -29.72
CA LYS A 57 -10.22 8.35 -30.01
C LYS A 57 -9.51 8.74 -31.31
N LEU A 58 -8.78 7.83 -31.97
CA LEU A 58 -7.97 8.19 -33.14
C LEU A 58 -8.56 7.86 -34.53
N GLY A 59 -9.70 7.17 -34.65
CA GLY A 59 -10.47 7.27 -35.89
C GLY A 59 -11.43 6.13 -36.22
N LYS A 60 -12.60 6.57 -36.72
CA LYS A 60 -13.71 5.80 -37.31
C LYS A 60 -14.68 5.15 -36.34
#